data_AF-A0A535WG16-F1
#
_entry.id   AF-A0A535WG16-F1
#
_cell.length_a   1.000
_cell.length_b   1.000
_cell.length_c   1.000
_cell.angle_alpha   90.00
_cell.angle_beta   90.00
_cell.angle_gamma   90.00
#
_symmetry.space_group_name_H-M   'P 1'
#
loop_
_entity.id
_entity.type
_entity.pdbx_description
1 polymer ?
#
loop_
_entity_poly.entity_id
_entity_poly.type
_entity_poly.pdbx_seq_one_letter_code
_entity_poly.pdbx_strand_id
1 'polypeptide(L)'
;MQGGGSTEEKEASRRGRPRDPLVDAAILAAAMDLLAEAGYARLTMDNVAARAGVGKASVYLRWPNKVALVAEAIQHRAAVVPRVPDTGSLREDMLTFLRGLLRGKSAGARALAAVTGEIASNPDLKKAWRQSVTGTLAASVRAIVERAVERGELPAGTDLELLSSVPLTLLQNWRLEHDHGPDDAVVERIVDQFFTPMPSGSAGR
;
A
#
# COMPACT_ATOMS: atom_id res chain seq x y z
N MET A 1 -27.12 18.24 -63.56
CA MET A 1 -26.41 19.13 -62.61
C MET A 1 -26.89 18.73 -61.23
N GLN A 2 -26.07 17.97 -60.48
CA GLN A 2 -25.34 18.42 -59.28
C GLN A 2 -26.29 19.05 -58.25
N GLY A 3 -26.45 18.56 -57.02
CA GLY A 3 -25.52 17.84 -56.16
C GLY A 3 -25.63 18.50 -54.78
N GLY A 4 -25.63 17.72 -53.69
CA GLY A 4 -25.65 18.30 -52.34
C GLY A 4 -26.34 17.48 -51.27
N GLY A 5 -26.20 16.16 -51.29
CA GLY A 5 -26.39 15.34 -50.10
C GLY A 5 -25.06 14.72 -49.75
N SER A 6 -24.73 14.63 -48.46
CA SER A 6 -23.60 13.88 -47.87
C SER A 6 -22.38 14.70 -47.45
N THR A 7 -22.49 15.54 -46.41
CA THR A 7 -21.28 15.92 -45.65
C THR A 7 -21.43 16.10 -44.14
N GLU A 8 -22.57 15.81 -43.51
CA GLU A 8 -22.70 16.04 -42.05
C GLU A 8 -22.66 14.79 -41.17
N GLU A 9 -22.62 13.57 -41.72
CA GLU A 9 -22.74 12.35 -40.91
C GLU A 9 -21.42 11.64 -40.55
N LYS A 10 -20.24 12.25 -40.84
CA LYS A 10 -18.95 11.55 -40.72
C LYS A 10 -17.93 12.08 -39.71
N GLU A 11 -18.27 13.05 -38.87
CA GLU A 11 -17.31 13.59 -37.88
C GLU A 11 -17.59 13.22 -36.42
N ALA A 12 -18.68 12.53 -36.10
CA ALA A 12 -19.02 12.20 -34.72
C ALA A 12 -18.35 10.92 -34.13
N SER A 13 -17.45 10.24 -34.86
CA SER A 13 -16.87 8.94 -34.44
C SER A 13 -15.37 8.97 -34.10
N ARG A 14 -14.86 10.02 -33.46
CA ARG A 14 -13.47 10.04 -32.92
C ARG A 14 -13.34 10.44 -31.46
N ARG A 15 -14.42 10.42 -30.67
CA ARG A 15 -14.28 10.34 -29.19
C ARG A 15 -14.03 8.88 -28.85
N GLY A 16 -12.76 8.54 -28.63
CA GLY A 16 -12.34 7.19 -28.25
C GLY A 16 -13.21 6.63 -27.13
N ARG A 17 -13.59 5.35 -27.28
CA ARG A 17 -14.43 4.62 -26.32
C ARG A 17 -13.94 4.89 -24.88
N PRO A 18 -14.83 5.23 -23.93
CA PRO A 18 -14.45 5.49 -22.55
C PRO A 18 -13.57 4.36 -21.99
N ARG A 19 -12.60 4.72 -21.13
CA ARG A 19 -11.78 3.76 -20.40
C ARG A 19 -12.70 2.76 -19.71
N ASP A 20 -12.54 1.48 -20.05
CA ASP A 20 -13.26 0.40 -19.38
C ASP A 20 -12.57 0.11 -18.02
N PRO A 21 -13.23 0.40 -16.88
CA PRO A 21 -12.63 0.22 -15.57
C PRO A 21 -12.30 -1.25 -15.26
N LEU A 22 -13.00 -2.20 -15.90
CA LEU A 22 -12.73 -3.63 -15.72
C LEU A 22 -11.40 -4.03 -16.36
N VAL A 23 -11.08 -3.41 -17.50
CA VAL A 23 -9.79 -3.62 -18.18
C VAL A 23 -8.65 -3.05 -17.35
N ASP A 24 -8.86 -1.88 -16.74
CA ASP A 24 -7.84 -1.25 -15.88
C ASP A 24 -7.56 -2.13 -14.66
N ALA A 25 -8.60 -2.60 -13.97
CA ALA A 25 -8.47 -3.51 -12.84
C ALA A 25 -7.75 -4.83 -13.20
N ALA A 26 -8.07 -5.42 -14.36
CA ALA A 26 -7.41 -6.64 -14.83
C ALA A 26 -5.91 -6.44 -15.09
N ILE A 27 -5.53 -5.31 -15.69
CA ILE A 27 -4.13 -4.96 -15.97
C ILE A 27 -3.36 -4.71 -14.67
N LEU A 28 -3.94 -3.95 -13.74
CA LEU A 28 -3.33 -3.66 -12.44
C LEU A 28 -3.17 -4.95 -11.60
N ALA A 29 -4.16 -5.84 -11.62
CA ALA A 29 -4.07 -7.15 -10.96
C ALA A 29 -2.95 -8.00 -11.57
N ALA A 30 -2.89 -8.10 -12.90
CA ALA A 30 -1.83 -8.82 -13.60
C ALA A 30 -0.43 -8.29 -13.26
N ALA A 31 -0.27 -6.97 -13.16
CA ALA A 31 0.99 -6.35 -12.76
C ALA A 31 1.39 -6.76 -11.33
N MET A 32 0.45 -6.74 -10.37
CA MET A 32 0.72 -7.16 -9.00
C MET A 32 1.07 -8.64 -8.89
N ASP A 33 0.39 -9.51 -9.64
CA ASP A 33 0.68 -10.94 -9.60
C ASP A 33 2.07 -11.23 -10.21
N LEU A 34 2.42 -10.58 -11.31
CA LEU A 34 3.76 -10.68 -11.91
C LEU A 34 4.86 -10.13 -11.00
N LEU A 35 4.60 -9.04 -10.27
CA LEU A 35 5.53 -8.55 -9.24
C LEU A 35 5.71 -9.59 -8.13
N ALA A 36 4.63 -10.24 -7.69
CA ALA A 36 4.68 -11.24 -6.64
C ALA A 36 5.42 -12.53 -7.07
N GLU A 37 5.30 -12.92 -8.34
CA GLU A 37 5.88 -14.12 -8.93
C GLU A 37 7.35 -13.93 -9.35
N ALA A 38 7.63 -12.83 -10.05
CA ALA A 38 8.86 -12.63 -10.81
C ALA A 38 9.66 -11.39 -10.39
N GLY A 39 9.07 -10.50 -9.61
CA GLY A 39 9.69 -9.26 -9.14
C GLY A 39 9.80 -8.15 -10.20
N TYR A 40 10.19 -6.96 -9.75
CA TYR A 40 10.16 -5.74 -10.56
C TYR A 40 11.08 -5.78 -11.80
N ALA A 41 12.24 -6.44 -11.69
CA ALA A 41 13.21 -6.55 -12.78
C ALA A 41 12.64 -7.32 -13.99
N ARG A 42 11.86 -8.38 -13.73
CA ARG A 42 11.28 -9.24 -14.78
C ARG A 42 9.90 -8.78 -15.27
N LEU A 43 9.30 -7.80 -14.61
CA LEU A 43 8.04 -7.22 -15.07
C LEU A 43 8.27 -6.37 -16.33
N THR A 44 7.48 -6.62 -17.37
CA THR A 44 7.48 -5.86 -18.63
C THR A 44 6.06 -5.48 -19.01
N MET A 45 5.89 -4.42 -19.79
CA MET A 45 4.55 -4.04 -20.27
C MET A 45 3.90 -5.16 -21.10
N ASP A 46 4.74 -5.94 -21.80
CA ASP A 46 4.30 -7.02 -22.70
C ASP A 46 3.80 -8.23 -21.93
N ASN A 47 4.52 -8.67 -20.89
CA ASN A 47 4.07 -9.80 -20.09
C ASN A 47 2.85 -9.45 -19.23
N VAL A 48 2.70 -8.18 -18.82
CA VAL A 48 1.48 -7.69 -18.19
C VAL A 48 0.30 -7.74 -19.18
N ALA A 49 0.48 -7.23 -20.40
CA ALA A 49 -0.56 -7.26 -21.43
C ALA A 49 -1.03 -8.70 -21.70
N ALA A 50 -0.07 -9.62 -21.89
CA ALA A 50 -0.34 -11.03 -22.09
C ALA A 50 -1.09 -11.66 -20.90
N ARG A 51 -0.66 -11.38 -19.66
CA ARG A 51 -1.30 -11.90 -18.44
C ARG A 51 -2.72 -11.37 -18.25
N ALA A 52 -2.96 -10.10 -18.58
CA ALA A 52 -4.27 -9.49 -18.49
C ALA A 52 -5.21 -9.85 -19.66
N GLY A 53 -4.72 -10.55 -20.68
CA GLY A 53 -5.50 -10.91 -21.87
C GLY A 53 -5.84 -9.71 -22.75
N VAL A 54 -5.01 -8.67 -22.76
CA VAL A 54 -5.24 -7.43 -23.50
C VAL A 54 -4.13 -7.15 -24.52
N GLY A 55 -4.42 -6.34 -25.53
CA GLY A 55 -3.40 -5.90 -26.48
C GLY A 55 -2.36 -4.98 -25.83
N LYS A 56 -1.10 -5.09 -26.27
CA LYS A 56 0.01 -4.21 -25.81
C LYS A 56 -0.34 -2.73 -25.92
N ALA A 57 -0.91 -2.30 -27.05
CA ALA A 57 -1.34 -0.92 -27.26
C ALA A 57 -2.34 -0.45 -26.19
N SER A 58 -3.21 -1.33 -25.70
CA SER A 58 -4.18 -1.02 -24.65
C SER A 58 -3.51 -0.67 -23.32
N VAL A 59 -2.42 -1.35 -22.97
CA VAL A 59 -1.64 -1.05 -21.75
C VAL A 59 -0.90 0.28 -21.93
N TYR A 60 -0.21 0.49 -23.05
CA TYR A 60 0.55 1.72 -23.30
C TYR A 60 -0.29 2.99 -23.41
N LEU A 61 -1.54 2.89 -23.90
CA LEU A 61 -2.50 4.01 -23.91
C LEU A 61 -2.91 4.46 -22.49
N ARG A 62 -2.80 3.57 -21.51
CA ARG A 62 -3.19 3.83 -20.11
C ARG A 62 -1.98 4.22 -19.27
N TRP A 63 -0.91 3.45 -19.39
CA TRP A 63 0.34 3.66 -18.68
C TRP A 63 1.48 3.78 -19.70
N PRO A 64 2.11 4.96 -19.83
CA PRO A 64 3.13 5.19 -20.85
C PRO A 64 4.40 4.36 -20.62
N ASN A 65 4.63 3.89 -19.39
CA ASN A 65 5.81 3.12 -19.02
C ASN A 65 5.54 2.21 -17.81
N LYS A 66 6.51 1.33 -17.51
CA LYS A 66 6.47 0.38 -16.39
C LYS A 66 6.30 1.07 -15.04
N VAL A 67 6.97 2.20 -14.83
CA VAL A 67 6.93 2.94 -13.56
C VAL A 67 5.52 3.43 -13.27
N ALA A 68 4.87 4.05 -14.25
CA ALA A 68 3.49 4.55 -14.12
C ALA A 68 2.51 3.41 -13.80
N LEU A 69 2.64 2.26 -14.49
CA LEU A 69 1.82 1.09 -14.23
C LEU A 69 2.01 0.56 -12.80
N VAL A 70 3.26 0.40 -12.35
CA VAL A 70 3.55 -0.15 -11.03
C VAL A 70 3.12 0.83 -9.92
N ALA A 71 3.32 2.13 -10.11
CA ALA A 71 2.84 3.16 -9.20
C ALA A 71 1.33 3.05 -8.98
N GLU A 72 0.54 2.96 -10.06
CA GLU A 72 -0.91 2.83 -9.95
C GLU A 72 -1.34 1.46 -9.40
N ALA A 73 -0.62 0.39 -9.73
CA ALA A 73 -0.89 -0.95 -9.19
C ALA A 73 -0.69 -1.00 -7.66
N ILE A 74 0.35 -0.34 -7.15
CA ILE A 74 0.58 -0.15 -5.71
C ILE A 74 -0.58 0.62 -5.07
N GLN A 75 -1.04 1.70 -5.72
CA GLN A 75 -2.16 2.50 -5.22
C GLN A 75 -3.45 1.69 -5.15
N HIS A 76 -3.73 0.88 -6.17
CA HIS A 76 -4.94 0.09 -6.27
C HIS A 76 -4.97 -1.09 -5.28
N ARG A 77 -3.82 -1.72 -5.00
CA ARG A 77 -3.72 -2.91 -4.13
C ARG A 77 -3.29 -2.64 -2.69
N ALA A 78 -2.96 -1.41 -2.30
CA ALA A 78 -2.67 -1.07 -0.90
C ALA A 78 -3.86 -1.31 0.07
N ALA A 79 -5.01 -1.77 -0.42
CA ALA A 79 -6.13 -2.30 0.35
C ALA A 79 -5.82 -3.59 1.15
N VAL A 80 -4.57 -4.08 1.21
CA VAL A 80 -4.16 -5.27 2.01
C VAL A 80 -3.52 -4.87 3.35
N VAL A 81 -3.98 -3.77 3.95
CA VAL A 81 -3.65 -3.42 5.34
C VAL A 81 -4.53 -4.23 6.29
N PRO A 82 -4.00 -4.84 7.37
CA PRO A 82 -4.81 -5.50 8.37
C PRO A 82 -5.90 -4.56 8.90
N ARG A 83 -7.08 -5.11 9.17
CA ARG A 83 -8.12 -4.35 9.88
C ARG A 83 -7.54 -3.82 11.19
N VAL A 84 -7.79 -2.54 11.47
CA VAL A 84 -7.38 -1.92 12.73
C VAL A 84 -8.18 -2.56 13.88
N PRO A 85 -7.53 -3.21 14.85
CA PRO A 85 -8.21 -3.81 16.01
C PRO A 85 -8.71 -2.73 16.98
N ASP A 86 -9.69 -3.10 17.80
CA ASP A 86 -10.29 -2.27 18.86
C ASP A 86 -10.66 -3.14 20.06
N THR A 87 -9.63 -3.66 20.74
CA THR A 87 -9.75 -4.51 21.93
C THR A 87 -9.95 -3.71 23.21
N GLY A 88 -9.71 -2.39 23.16
CA GLY A 88 -9.71 -1.52 24.34
C GLY A 88 -8.37 -1.46 25.07
N SER A 89 -7.30 -2.03 24.51
CA SER A 89 -5.94 -2.04 25.06
C SER A 89 -4.93 -1.62 24.00
N LEU A 90 -4.13 -0.59 24.29
CA LEU A 90 -3.07 -0.11 23.39
C LEU A 90 -2.13 -1.26 22.99
N ARG A 91 -1.70 -2.02 23.99
CA ARG A 91 -0.74 -3.10 23.81
C ARG A 91 -1.30 -4.19 22.91
N GLU A 92 -2.52 -4.64 23.19
CA GLU A 92 -3.17 -5.73 22.42
C GLU A 92 -3.50 -5.30 21.00
N ASP A 93 -3.98 -4.06 20.82
CA ASP A 93 -4.27 -3.49 19.50
C ASP A 93 -2.99 -3.39 18.66
N MET A 94 -1.90 -2.89 19.23
CA MET A 94 -0.63 -2.75 18.53
C MET A 94 -0.02 -4.12 18.17
N LEU A 95 -0.01 -5.08 19.11
CA LEU A 95 0.47 -6.44 18.84
C LEU A 95 -0.35 -7.09 17.72
N THR A 96 -1.66 -7.00 17.80
CA THR A 96 -2.57 -7.61 16.82
C THR A 96 -2.35 -7.02 15.43
N PHE A 97 -2.23 -5.69 15.35
CA PHE A 97 -1.99 -5.00 14.09
C PHE A 97 -0.63 -5.38 13.48
N LEU A 98 0.46 -5.28 14.25
CA LEU A 98 1.81 -5.55 13.76
C LEU A 98 2.03 -7.03 13.40
N ARG A 99 1.50 -7.97 14.19
CA ARG A 99 1.51 -9.40 13.83
C ARG A 99 0.67 -9.67 12.57
N GLY A 100 -0.43 -8.94 12.38
CA GLY A 100 -1.20 -8.95 11.15
C GLY A 100 -0.35 -8.57 9.92
N LEU A 101 0.54 -7.59 10.06
CA LEU A 101 1.49 -7.21 9.01
C LEU A 101 2.51 -8.31 8.74
N LEU A 102 3.04 -8.98 9.77
CA LEU A 102 4.01 -10.08 9.59
C LEU A 102 3.38 -11.30 8.90
N ARG A 103 2.12 -11.61 9.26
CA ARG A 103 1.36 -12.72 8.68
C ARG A 103 0.87 -12.45 7.28
N GLY A 104 0.96 -11.21 6.81
CA GLY A 104 0.71 -10.80 5.43
C GLY A 104 1.68 -11.45 4.46
N LYS A 105 1.52 -12.75 4.19
CA LYS A 105 2.21 -13.51 3.13
C LYS A 105 1.46 -13.45 1.80
N SER A 106 0.58 -12.46 1.65
CA SER A 106 -0.25 -12.32 0.45
C SER A 106 0.62 -12.05 -0.78
N ALA A 107 0.08 -12.37 -1.96
CA ALA A 107 0.71 -11.98 -3.22
C ALA A 107 0.97 -10.46 -3.26
N GLY A 108 0.08 -9.65 -2.66
CA GLY A 108 0.27 -8.20 -2.51
C GLY A 108 1.51 -7.84 -1.71
N ALA A 109 1.75 -8.48 -0.56
CA ALA A 109 2.94 -8.21 0.26
C ALA A 109 4.24 -8.58 -0.47
N ARG A 110 4.26 -9.71 -1.20
CA ARG A 110 5.40 -10.10 -2.05
C ARG A 110 5.65 -9.10 -3.18
N ALA A 111 4.58 -8.64 -3.83
CA ALA A 111 4.69 -7.63 -4.88
C ALA A 111 5.25 -6.30 -4.35
N LEU A 112 4.77 -5.84 -3.19
CA LEU A 112 5.28 -4.63 -2.54
C LEU A 112 6.76 -4.77 -2.13
N ALA A 113 7.14 -5.91 -1.57
CA ALA A 113 8.54 -6.22 -1.26
C ALA A 113 9.43 -6.18 -2.52
N ALA A 114 8.95 -6.71 -3.64
CA ALA A 114 9.69 -6.72 -4.90
C ALA A 114 9.94 -5.33 -5.51
N VAL A 115 9.18 -4.30 -5.09
CA VAL A 115 9.37 -2.92 -5.54
C VAL A 115 10.23 -2.10 -4.56
N THR A 116 10.44 -2.59 -3.33
CA THR A 116 11.05 -1.79 -2.25
C THR A 116 12.45 -1.28 -2.60
N GLY A 117 13.29 -2.09 -3.26
CA GLY A 117 14.63 -1.70 -3.68
C GLY A 117 14.67 -0.60 -4.75
N GLU A 118 13.57 -0.39 -5.47
CA GLU A 118 13.48 0.59 -6.57
C GLU A 118 12.95 1.95 -6.11
N ILE A 119 12.39 2.02 -4.91
CA ILE A 119 11.75 3.23 -4.38
C ILE A 119 12.75 4.37 -4.21
N ALA A 120 13.98 4.06 -3.79
CA ALA A 120 14.99 5.08 -3.52
C ALA A 120 15.43 5.82 -4.79
N SER A 121 15.47 5.11 -5.94
CA SER A 121 15.93 5.63 -7.22
C SER A 121 14.79 6.17 -8.12
N ASN A 122 13.52 5.92 -7.77
CA ASN A 122 12.36 6.31 -8.60
C ASN A 122 11.37 7.21 -7.83
N PRO A 123 11.35 8.53 -8.11
CA PRO A 123 10.47 9.49 -7.43
C PRO A 123 8.97 9.17 -7.53
N ASP A 124 8.50 8.68 -8.67
CA ASP A 124 7.09 8.33 -8.88
C ASP A 124 6.67 7.11 -8.05
N LEU A 125 7.52 6.08 -7.97
CA LEU A 125 7.29 4.93 -7.10
C LEU A 125 7.32 5.35 -5.63
N LYS A 126 8.24 6.23 -5.23
CA LYS A 126 8.29 6.79 -3.88
C LYS A 126 7.02 7.55 -3.52
N LYS A 127 6.51 8.37 -4.43
CA LYS A 127 5.25 9.10 -4.25
C LYS A 127 4.07 8.13 -4.09
N ALA A 128 3.93 7.16 -5.00
CA ALA A 128 2.86 6.18 -4.95
C ALA A 128 2.91 5.32 -3.69
N TRP A 129 4.10 4.85 -3.30
CA TRP A 129 4.30 4.09 -2.07
C TRP A 129 3.88 4.88 -0.83
N ARG A 130 4.29 6.16 -0.74
CA ARG A 130 3.93 7.04 0.37
C ARG A 130 2.42 7.24 0.47
N GLN A 131 1.78 7.49 -0.67
CA GLN A 131 0.34 7.77 -0.74
C GLN A 131 -0.53 6.56 -0.41
N SER A 132 0.00 5.34 -0.55
CA SER A 132 -0.83 4.14 -0.47
C SER A 132 -0.43 3.20 0.63
N VAL A 133 0.84 2.83 0.71
CA VAL A 133 1.32 1.85 1.69
C VAL A 133 1.63 2.55 3.00
N THR A 134 2.56 3.50 2.98
CA THR A 134 2.98 4.20 4.20
C THR A 134 1.84 5.02 4.81
N GLY A 135 1.08 5.76 3.98
CA GLY A 135 -0.05 6.57 4.46
C GLY A 135 -1.13 5.74 5.17
N THR A 136 -1.54 4.62 4.58
CA THR A 136 -2.61 3.78 5.16
C THR A 136 -2.14 3.05 6.43
N LEU A 137 -0.90 2.54 6.45
CA LEU A 137 -0.33 1.93 7.64
C LEU A 137 -0.15 2.94 8.77
N ALA A 138 0.38 4.12 8.46
CA ALA A 138 0.55 5.19 9.45
C ALA A 138 -0.80 5.66 10.01
N ALA A 139 -1.83 5.81 9.16
CA ALA A 139 -3.18 6.12 9.61
C ALA A 139 -3.77 5.05 10.54
N SER A 140 -3.48 3.77 10.25
CA SER A 140 -3.94 2.65 11.08
C SER A 140 -3.29 2.64 12.47
N VAL A 141 -1.96 2.83 12.53
CA VAL A 141 -1.24 2.96 13.80
C VAL A 141 -1.72 4.20 14.56
N ARG A 142 -1.90 5.33 13.86
CA ARG A 142 -2.42 6.56 14.46
C ARG A 142 -3.77 6.36 15.11
N ALA A 143 -4.70 5.66 14.46
CA ALA A 143 -6.00 5.37 15.03
C ALA A 143 -5.91 4.54 16.32
N ILE A 144 -4.93 3.64 16.45
CA ILE A 144 -4.68 2.88 17.69
C ILE A 144 -4.17 3.82 18.79
N VAL A 145 -3.18 4.65 18.47
CA VAL A 145 -2.56 5.58 19.43
C VAL A 145 -3.56 6.64 19.91
N GLU A 146 -4.37 7.20 19.01
CA GLU A 146 -5.38 8.20 19.32
C GLU A 146 -6.42 7.66 20.30
N ARG A 147 -6.95 6.45 20.06
CA ARG A 147 -7.87 5.79 21.01
C ARG A 147 -7.22 5.50 22.36
N ALA A 148 -5.93 5.17 22.39
CA ALA A 148 -5.21 4.96 23.65
C ALA A 148 -5.06 6.27 24.45
N VAL A 149 -4.87 7.40 23.78
CA VAL A 149 -4.90 8.74 24.42
C VAL A 149 -6.30 9.02 24.98
N GLU A 150 -7.36 8.77 24.21
CA GLU A 150 -8.75 8.96 24.65
C GLU A 150 -9.10 8.12 25.90
N ARG A 151 -8.56 6.90 25.99
CA ARG A 151 -8.72 6.01 27.16
C ARG A 151 -7.81 6.36 28.33
N GLY A 152 -6.86 7.30 28.16
CA GLY A 152 -5.88 7.67 29.19
C GLY A 152 -4.75 6.65 29.39
N GLU A 153 -4.56 5.71 28.46
CA GLU A 153 -3.41 4.79 28.47
C GLU A 153 -2.10 5.49 28.09
N LEU A 154 -2.21 6.61 27.36
CA LEU A 154 -1.12 7.51 26.98
C LEU A 154 -1.39 8.95 27.43
N PRO A 155 -0.35 9.76 27.68
CA PRO A 155 -0.51 11.18 28.02
C PRO A 155 -1.25 11.98 26.94
N ALA A 156 -2.08 12.94 27.35
CA ALA A 156 -2.81 13.83 26.42
C ALA A 156 -1.88 14.66 25.50
N GLY A 157 -0.62 14.88 25.91
CA GLY A 157 0.40 15.57 25.11
C GLY A 157 1.19 14.66 24.16
N THR A 158 0.72 13.43 23.90
CA THR A 158 1.42 12.47 23.02
C THR A 158 1.50 13.02 21.60
N ASP A 159 2.72 13.05 21.05
CA ASP A 159 2.93 13.36 19.63
C ASP A 159 2.47 12.17 18.79
N LEU A 160 1.23 12.28 18.29
CA LEU A 160 0.59 11.24 17.49
C LEU A 160 1.33 10.97 16.18
N GLU A 161 1.95 11.99 15.56
CA GLU A 161 2.68 11.79 14.31
C GLU A 161 3.95 10.98 14.57
N LEU A 162 4.75 11.42 15.54
CA LEU A 162 6.01 10.78 15.85
C LEU A 162 5.80 9.36 16.38
N LEU A 163 4.94 9.17 17.39
CA LEU A 163 4.73 7.86 18.02
C LEU A 163 4.16 6.85 17.02
N SER A 164 3.25 7.26 16.14
CA SER A 164 2.66 6.36 15.14
C SER A 164 3.65 5.92 14.05
N SER A 165 4.74 6.68 13.85
CA SER A 165 5.78 6.33 12.88
C SER A 165 6.77 5.28 13.40
N VAL A 166 6.99 5.22 14.72
CA VAL A 166 8.00 4.39 15.37
C VAL A 166 7.90 2.90 15.00
N PRO A 167 6.75 2.21 15.17
CA PRO A 167 6.72 0.76 15.03
C PRO A 167 6.96 0.32 13.59
N LEU A 168 6.41 1.04 12.61
CA LEU A 168 6.63 0.76 11.19
C LEU A 168 8.06 1.04 10.77
N THR A 169 8.67 2.10 11.30
CA THR A 169 10.06 2.46 11.04
C THR A 169 11.01 1.39 11.59
N LEU A 170 10.79 0.93 12.82
CA LEU A 170 11.61 -0.14 13.43
C LEU A 170 11.48 -1.47 12.66
N LEU A 171 10.28 -1.85 12.24
CA LEU A 171 10.08 -3.04 11.41
C LEU A 171 10.76 -2.91 10.04
N GLN A 172 10.72 -1.73 9.43
CA GLN A 172 11.40 -1.47 8.17
C GLN A 172 12.93 -1.52 8.34
N ASN A 173 13.45 -0.90 9.39
CA ASN A 173 14.88 -0.90 9.69
C ASN A 173 15.41 -2.32 9.96
N TRP A 174 14.65 -3.13 10.72
CA TRP A 174 14.97 -4.54 10.94
C TRP A 174 15.19 -5.30 9.64
N ARG A 175 14.31 -5.11 8.65
CA ARG A 175 14.40 -5.77 7.33
C ARG A 175 15.61 -5.35 6.51
N LEU A 176 16.19 -4.18 6.79
CA LEU A 176 17.39 -3.70 6.10
C LEU A 176 18.66 -4.20 6.78
N GLU A 177 18.63 -4.35 8.10
CA GLU A 177 19.79 -4.69 8.92
C GLU A 177 19.96 -6.19 9.15
N HIS A 178 18.93 -7.00 8.90
CA HIS A 178 18.92 -8.44 9.19
C HIS A 178 18.58 -9.29 7.97
N ASP A 179 19.22 -10.44 7.84
CA ASP A 179 19.01 -11.39 6.74
C ASP A 179 17.63 -12.07 6.77
N HIS A 180 16.98 -12.08 7.94
CA HIS A 180 15.64 -12.62 8.11
C HIS A 180 14.63 -11.51 8.44
N GLY A 181 13.38 -11.74 8.02
CA GLY A 181 12.29 -10.82 8.36
C GLY A 181 12.03 -10.75 9.87
N PRO A 182 11.40 -9.66 10.35
CA PRO A 182 10.98 -9.56 11.74
C PRO A 182 9.97 -10.66 12.08
N ASP A 183 10.07 -11.20 13.29
CA ASP A 183 9.19 -12.22 13.84
C ASP A 183 8.31 -11.66 14.97
N ASP A 184 7.46 -12.51 15.53
CA ASP A 184 6.55 -12.13 16.62
C ASP A 184 7.32 -11.61 17.86
N ALA A 185 8.54 -12.10 18.11
CA ALA A 185 9.38 -11.65 19.22
C ALA A 185 9.93 -10.23 19.01
N VAL A 186 10.29 -9.87 17.77
CA VAL A 186 10.65 -8.48 17.41
C VAL A 186 9.46 -7.56 17.65
N VAL A 187 8.26 -7.96 17.22
CA VAL A 187 7.03 -7.18 17.43
C VAL A 187 6.74 -6.98 18.91
N GLU A 188 6.85 -8.02 19.73
CA GLU A 188 6.68 -7.91 21.18
C GLU A 188 7.64 -6.90 21.80
N ARG A 189 8.94 -6.95 21.45
CA ARG A 189 9.91 -5.97 21.96
C ARG A 189 9.57 -4.53 21.57
N ILE A 190 9.12 -4.31 20.33
CA ILE A 190 8.71 -2.98 19.87
C ILE A 190 7.50 -2.49 20.69
N VAL A 191 6.48 -3.34 20.87
CA VAL A 191 5.28 -2.94 21.62
C VAL A 191 5.60 -2.71 23.09
N ASP A 192 6.31 -3.61 23.74
CA ASP A 192 6.57 -3.51 25.19
C ASP A 192 7.44 -2.28 25.53
N GLN A 193 8.33 -1.88 24.62
CA GLN A 193 9.20 -0.72 24.81
C GLN A 193 8.48 0.63 24.63
N PHE A 194 7.49 0.74 23.74
CA PHE A 194 6.92 2.02 23.31
C PHE A 194 5.40 2.14 23.45
N PHE A 195 4.69 1.03 23.65
CA PHE A 195 3.23 0.92 23.57
C PHE A 195 2.65 0.14 24.74
N THR A 196 3.27 0.29 25.91
CA THR A 196 2.75 -0.22 27.18
C THR A 196 1.93 0.89 27.84
N PRO A 197 0.73 0.58 28.39
CA PRO A 197 -0.08 1.57 29.09
C PRO A 197 0.71 2.16 30.26
N MET A 198 0.47 3.43 30.58
CA MET A 198 0.98 3.96 31.84
C MET A 198 0.51 3.07 33.00
N PRO A 199 1.38 2.76 33.98
CA PRO A 199 0.93 2.10 35.19
C PRO A 199 -0.18 2.97 35.75
N SER A 200 -1.38 2.39 35.92
CA SER A 200 -2.53 3.08 36.49
C SER A 200 -2.07 3.68 37.81
N GLY A 201 -1.86 4.99 37.83
CA GLY A 201 -1.41 5.70 39.01
C GLY A 201 -2.35 5.31 40.13
N SER A 202 -1.80 4.80 41.22
CA SER A 202 -2.55 4.62 42.46
C SER A 202 -3.19 5.96 42.80
N ALA A 203 -4.48 6.09 42.49
CA ALA A 203 -5.32 7.11 43.08
C ALA A 203 -5.34 6.83 44.58
N GLY A 204 -4.52 7.57 45.33
CA GLY A 204 -4.50 7.54 46.79
C GLY A 204 -3.11 7.36 47.38
N ARG A 205 -2.45 8.48 47.70
CA ARG A 205 -2.55 9.08 49.03
C ARG A 205 -2.02 10.51 49.05
#